data_AF-A0A822EXK5-F1
#
_entry.id   AF-A0A822EXK5-F1
#
_cell.length_a   1.000
_cell.length_b   1.000
_cell.length_c   1.000
_cell.angle_alpha   90.00
_cell.angle_beta   90.00
_cell.angle_gamma   90.00
#
_symmetry.space_group_name_H-M   'P 1'
#
loop_
_entity.id
_entity.type
_entity.pdbx_description
1 polymer ?
#
loop_
_entity_poly.entity_id
_entity_poly.type
_entity_poly.pdbx_seq_one_letter_code
_entity_poly.pdbx_strand_id
1 'polypeptide(L)'
;YFDENGLRISINATEELDLLLKFKKDYISKNPKFIDFIFLIYSSRQSSKEQIKIHINNLINLQYLYPDFIRGYDMVGEEDKGHTILFHSDSLINAFNYSKTTNGSFDLVFHAGETNWPENHLPSNYGDGVSTFENIYDALVLRTRRIGHGLSLAKRPDMYEYIRQRQIAIEVCPASNQLLGYVADLRNHPGIVYHRSGIPIVLGGDDPGSFGYNQLTIDFYLATMAWGLNLADLKQFAWNSIQYSSLPDNRKKEGFQKWENQWNLFIDSSYILACNQTFSNVIMNISDILPTYGPYNQSINITLFGSGFEIAICKNIICKFGEKETNGIFIDLNEIICPTPLTNNDISIVPISIVINNEIFESGLNYKFVSSLIIIDDETLTTTTPSKSDKFVIVNQKLIAGLLILLLTFIL
;
A
#
# COMPACT_ATOMS: atom_id res chain seq x y z
N TYR A 1 -19.32 -25.62 -16.13
CA TYR A 1 -20.10 -26.13 -14.98
C TYR A 1 -20.13 -27.65 -15.03
N PHE A 2 -20.40 -28.31 -13.90
CA PHE A 2 -20.64 -29.75 -13.87
C PHE A 2 -22.07 -29.99 -13.38
N ASP A 3 -22.80 -30.91 -14.00
CA ASP A 3 -24.12 -31.30 -13.49
C ASP A 3 -24.00 -32.14 -12.21
N GLU A 4 -25.14 -32.53 -11.64
CA GLU A 4 -25.24 -33.42 -10.48
C GLU A 4 -24.58 -34.79 -10.68
N ASN A 5 -24.24 -35.15 -11.93
CA ASN A 5 -23.55 -36.38 -12.30
C ASN A 5 -22.05 -36.15 -12.62
N GLY A 6 -21.53 -34.94 -12.40
CA GLY A 6 -20.13 -34.60 -12.66
C GLY A 6 -19.80 -34.47 -14.16
N LEU A 7 -20.78 -34.31 -15.04
CA LEU A 7 -20.57 -34.10 -16.48
C LEU A 7 -20.36 -32.61 -16.78
N ARG A 8 -19.32 -32.30 -17.57
CA ARG A 8 -19.00 -30.93 -17.97
C ARG A 8 -20.09 -30.38 -18.88
N ILE A 9 -20.89 -29.46 -18.35
CA ILE A 9 -21.86 -28.67 -19.10
C ILE A 9 -21.15 -27.45 -19.68
N SER A 10 -21.26 -27.28 -21.00
CA SER A 10 -20.93 -26.03 -21.69
C SER A 10 -22.12 -25.09 -21.57
N ILE A 11 -22.01 -24.08 -20.73
CA ILE A 11 -22.96 -22.97 -20.65
C ILE A 11 -22.51 -21.89 -21.63
N ASN A 12 -23.42 -21.22 -22.33
CA ASN A 12 -23.03 -20.10 -23.20
C ASN A 12 -22.52 -18.93 -22.33
N ALA A 13 -21.55 -18.16 -22.81
CA ALA A 13 -20.91 -17.09 -22.03
C ALA A 13 -21.92 -16.08 -21.44
N THR A 14 -23.02 -15.79 -22.16
CA THR A 14 -24.09 -14.92 -21.67
C THR A 14 -24.88 -15.53 -20.51
N GLU A 15 -25.17 -16.83 -20.55
CA GLU A 15 -25.88 -17.54 -19.48
C GLU A 15 -25.04 -17.60 -18.20
N GLU A 16 -23.72 -17.81 -18.34
CA GLU A 16 -22.78 -17.75 -17.22
C GLU A 16 -22.74 -16.35 -16.58
N LEU A 17 -22.67 -15.31 -17.40
CA LEU A 17 -22.70 -13.92 -16.92
C LEU A 17 -24.03 -13.56 -16.24
N ASP A 18 -25.16 -14.04 -16.77
CA ASP A 18 -26.48 -13.82 -16.16
C ASP A 18 -26.58 -14.49 -14.78
N LEU A 19 -26.03 -15.72 -14.63
CA LEU A 19 -25.94 -16.40 -13.34
C LEU A 19 -25.06 -15.63 -12.36
N LEU A 20 -23.90 -15.14 -12.80
CA LEU A 20 -22.99 -14.35 -11.98
C LEU A 20 -23.60 -12.99 -11.57
N LEU A 21 -24.36 -12.35 -12.45
CA LEU A 21 -25.09 -11.12 -12.16
C LEU A 21 -26.21 -11.35 -11.15
N LYS A 22 -26.93 -12.47 -11.27
CA LYS A 22 -27.92 -12.88 -10.27
C LYS A 22 -27.26 -13.08 -8.91
N PHE A 23 -26.15 -13.85 -8.88
CA PHE A 23 -25.38 -14.05 -7.66
C PHE A 23 -24.89 -12.73 -7.06
N LYS A 24 -24.35 -11.81 -7.87
CA LYS A 24 -23.93 -10.47 -7.45
C LYS A 24 -25.04 -9.72 -6.74
N LYS A 25 -26.23 -9.65 -7.35
CA LYS A 25 -27.40 -8.97 -6.77
C LYS A 25 -27.80 -9.60 -5.44
N ASP A 26 -27.92 -10.93 -5.40
CA ASP A 26 -28.29 -11.67 -4.21
C ASP A 26 -27.26 -11.47 -3.08
N TYR A 27 -25.98 -11.53 -3.41
CA TYR A 27 -24.89 -11.37 -2.43
C TYR A 27 -24.85 -9.95 -1.87
N ILE A 28 -24.94 -8.91 -2.71
CA ILE A 28 -24.99 -7.51 -2.26
C ILE A 28 -26.19 -7.28 -1.34
N SER A 29 -27.36 -7.84 -1.67
CA SER A 29 -28.58 -7.68 -0.85
C SER A 29 -28.43 -8.30 0.54
N LYS A 30 -27.72 -9.42 0.64
CA LYS A 30 -27.48 -10.15 1.90
C LYS A 30 -26.28 -9.60 2.68
N ASN A 31 -25.37 -8.89 2.02
CA ASN A 31 -24.12 -8.40 2.59
C ASN A 31 -23.99 -6.88 2.36
N PRO A 32 -24.70 -6.03 3.11
CA PRO A 32 -24.76 -4.59 2.84
C PRO A 32 -23.41 -3.86 2.96
N LYS A 33 -22.43 -4.45 3.67
CA LYS A 33 -21.04 -3.94 3.75
C LYS A 33 -20.22 -4.25 2.50
N PHE A 34 -20.58 -5.27 1.74
CA PHE A 34 -19.91 -5.59 0.49
C PHE A 34 -20.13 -4.46 -0.51
N ILE A 35 -19.06 -4.03 -1.18
CA ILE A 35 -19.11 -2.91 -2.12
C ILE A 35 -19.65 -3.46 -3.44
N ASP A 36 -18.81 -4.21 -4.16
CA ASP A 36 -19.17 -4.76 -5.46
C ASP A 36 -18.09 -5.73 -5.96
N PHE A 37 -18.39 -6.47 -7.03
CA PHE A 37 -17.38 -7.07 -7.90
C PHE A 37 -17.74 -6.88 -9.37
N ILE A 38 -16.71 -6.86 -10.22
CA ILE A 38 -16.81 -6.73 -11.68
C ILE A 38 -15.94 -7.81 -12.33
N PHE A 39 -16.08 -7.97 -13.63
CA PHE A 39 -15.28 -8.88 -14.43
C PHE A 39 -14.39 -8.11 -15.41
N LEU A 40 -13.15 -8.57 -15.49
CA LEU A 40 -12.22 -8.26 -16.56
C LEU A 40 -12.15 -9.51 -17.43
N ILE A 41 -12.39 -9.36 -18.73
CA ILE A 41 -12.23 -10.48 -19.66
C ILE A 41 -10.76 -10.54 -20.05
N TYR A 42 -10.19 -11.73 -20.11
CA TYR A 42 -8.79 -11.89 -20.46
C TYR A 42 -8.60 -12.75 -21.71
N SER A 43 -7.39 -12.73 -22.25
CA SER A 43 -6.93 -13.78 -23.16
C SER A 43 -5.57 -14.31 -22.72
N SER A 44 -5.29 -15.57 -23.05
CA SER A 44 -3.97 -16.16 -22.81
C SER A 44 -2.97 -15.64 -23.84
N ARG A 45 -1.77 -15.31 -23.38
CA ARG A 45 -0.58 -14.96 -24.20
C ARG A 45 -0.13 -16.07 -25.14
N GLN A 46 -0.61 -17.30 -24.98
CA GLN A 46 -0.30 -18.41 -25.89
C GLN A 46 -1.28 -18.46 -27.09
N SER A 47 -2.30 -17.60 -27.11
CA SER A 47 -3.28 -17.58 -28.18
C SER A 47 -2.67 -17.01 -29.47
N SER A 48 -3.11 -17.51 -30.62
CA SER A 48 -2.76 -16.91 -31.91
C SER A 48 -3.38 -15.51 -32.08
N LYS A 49 -2.84 -14.71 -33.01
CA LYS A 49 -3.39 -13.38 -33.35
C LYS A 49 -4.88 -13.43 -33.73
N GLU A 50 -5.31 -14.45 -34.47
CA GLU A 50 -6.71 -14.59 -34.88
C GLU A 50 -7.62 -14.92 -33.69
N GLN A 51 -7.15 -15.75 -32.74
CA GLN A 51 -7.90 -16.03 -31.51
C GLN A 51 -8.06 -14.76 -30.66
N ILE A 52 -7.01 -13.97 -30.46
CA ILE A 52 -7.10 -12.69 -29.74
C ILE A 52 -8.11 -11.76 -30.42
N LYS A 53 -8.06 -11.65 -31.75
CA LYS A 53 -9.04 -10.84 -32.50
C LYS A 53 -10.48 -11.28 -32.25
N ILE A 54 -10.75 -12.59 -32.27
CA ILE A 54 -12.09 -13.14 -31.96
C ILE A 54 -12.48 -12.81 -30.52
N HIS A 55 -11.57 -12.98 -29.55
CA HIS A 55 -11.83 -12.67 -28.15
C HIS A 55 -12.16 -11.18 -27.94
N ILE A 56 -11.42 -10.27 -28.56
CA ILE A 56 -11.68 -8.82 -28.49
C ILE A 56 -13.04 -8.46 -29.10
N ASN A 57 -13.42 -9.06 -30.23
CA ASN A 57 -14.74 -8.82 -30.82
C ASN A 57 -15.88 -9.31 -29.90
N ASN A 58 -15.71 -10.50 -29.31
CA ASN A 58 -16.68 -11.04 -28.37
C ASN A 58 -16.78 -10.18 -27.10
N LEU A 59 -15.63 -9.70 -26.60
CA LEU A 59 -15.56 -8.79 -25.47
C LEU A 59 -16.36 -7.51 -25.71
N ILE A 60 -16.20 -6.87 -26.87
CA ILE A 60 -16.94 -5.66 -27.22
C ILE A 60 -18.46 -5.91 -27.16
N ASN A 61 -18.91 -7.05 -27.70
CA ASN A 61 -20.32 -7.43 -27.63
C ASN A 61 -20.79 -7.67 -26.19
N LEU A 62 -19.99 -8.36 -25.38
CA LEU A 62 -20.33 -8.62 -23.97
C LEU A 62 -20.32 -7.35 -23.12
N GLN A 63 -19.38 -6.44 -23.36
CA GLN A 63 -19.35 -5.13 -22.69
C GLN A 63 -20.60 -4.33 -23.02
N TYR A 64 -21.02 -4.31 -24.29
CA TYR A 64 -22.25 -3.64 -24.70
C TYR A 64 -23.50 -4.20 -23.99
N LEU A 65 -23.57 -5.52 -23.81
CA LEU A 65 -24.68 -6.18 -23.11
C LEU A 65 -24.62 -5.99 -21.58
N TYR A 66 -23.41 -5.87 -21.01
CA TYR A 66 -23.17 -5.86 -19.57
C TYR A 66 -22.20 -4.74 -19.12
N PRO A 67 -22.48 -3.45 -19.41
CA PRO A 67 -21.50 -2.35 -19.30
C PRO A 67 -21.05 -2.01 -17.87
N ASP A 68 -21.86 -2.38 -16.87
CA ASP A 68 -21.55 -2.18 -15.45
C ASP A 68 -20.85 -3.39 -14.81
N PHE A 69 -20.77 -4.51 -15.53
CA PHE A 69 -20.22 -5.76 -15.01
C PHE A 69 -18.93 -6.18 -15.73
N ILE A 70 -18.90 -6.13 -17.06
CA ILE A 70 -17.69 -6.32 -17.85
C ILE A 70 -17.00 -4.96 -17.97
N ARG A 71 -15.89 -4.78 -17.26
CA ARG A 71 -15.26 -3.46 -17.06
C ARG A 71 -13.88 -3.32 -17.67
N GLY A 72 -13.36 -4.35 -18.32
CA GLY A 72 -12.06 -4.23 -18.94
C GLY A 72 -11.52 -5.49 -19.58
N TYR A 73 -10.28 -5.35 -20.04
CA TYR A 73 -9.49 -6.38 -20.68
C TYR A 73 -8.10 -6.53 -20.08
N ASP A 74 -7.61 -7.77 -20.09
CA ASP A 74 -6.26 -8.14 -19.70
C ASP A 74 -5.70 -9.24 -20.62
N MET A 75 -4.38 -9.41 -20.61
CA MET A 75 -3.67 -10.50 -21.26
C MET A 75 -2.79 -11.24 -20.26
N VAL A 76 -3.11 -12.51 -20.01
CA VAL A 76 -2.59 -13.34 -18.91
C VAL A 76 -1.78 -14.54 -19.39
N GLY A 77 -1.15 -15.25 -18.46
CA GLY A 77 -0.30 -16.42 -18.73
C GLY A 77 1.19 -16.10 -18.58
N GLU A 78 2.02 -17.14 -18.54
CA GLU A 78 3.47 -17.03 -18.29
C GLU A 78 4.15 -16.06 -19.28
N GLU A 79 4.56 -14.88 -18.79
CA GLU A 79 4.99 -13.76 -19.62
C GLU A 79 6.28 -14.05 -20.39
N ASP A 80 7.20 -14.79 -19.77
CA ASP A 80 8.52 -15.14 -20.33
C ASP A 80 8.47 -16.26 -21.38
N LYS A 81 7.35 -16.97 -21.49
CA LYS A 81 7.15 -18.04 -22.48
C LYS A 81 5.96 -17.80 -23.40
N GLY A 82 5.22 -16.71 -23.22
CA GLY A 82 4.06 -16.34 -24.02
C GLY A 82 4.38 -15.21 -25.00
N HIS A 83 3.40 -14.85 -25.82
CA HIS A 83 3.54 -13.69 -26.69
C HIS A 83 3.50 -12.37 -25.88
N THR A 84 4.29 -11.41 -26.35
CA THR A 84 4.33 -10.00 -25.94
C THR A 84 3.04 -9.27 -26.30
N ILE A 85 2.82 -8.13 -25.65
CA ILE A 85 1.76 -7.19 -26.00
C ILE A 85 1.97 -6.70 -27.44
N LEU A 86 3.23 -6.40 -27.84
CA LEU A 86 3.55 -5.97 -29.20
C LEU A 86 3.13 -6.99 -30.26
N PHE A 87 3.35 -8.29 -30.03
CA PHE A 87 2.96 -9.33 -30.98
C PHE A 87 1.46 -9.29 -31.28
N HIS A 88 0.63 -8.97 -30.29
CA HIS A 88 -0.82 -8.85 -30.42
C HIS A 88 -1.33 -7.44 -30.73
N SER A 89 -0.43 -6.47 -30.95
CA SER A 89 -0.77 -5.05 -31.14
C SER A 89 -1.87 -4.80 -32.18
N ASP A 90 -1.85 -5.50 -33.32
CA ASP A 90 -2.88 -5.38 -34.37
C ASP A 90 -4.31 -5.60 -33.83
N SER A 91 -4.48 -6.53 -32.89
CA SER A 91 -5.77 -6.84 -32.27
C SER A 91 -6.05 -5.95 -31.05
N LEU A 92 -5.02 -5.67 -30.25
CA LEU A 92 -5.14 -4.86 -29.04
C LEU A 92 -5.42 -3.39 -29.35
N ILE A 93 -5.02 -2.88 -30.52
CA ILE A 93 -5.40 -1.55 -31.00
C ILE A 93 -6.93 -1.41 -31.10
N ASN A 94 -7.67 -2.47 -31.44
CA ASN A 94 -9.14 -2.42 -31.47
C ASN A 94 -9.71 -2.28 -30.05
N ALA A 95 -9.17 -3.00 -29.06
CA ALA A 95 -9.55 -2.86 -27.67
C ALA A 95 -9.24 -1.44 -27.13
N PHE A 96 -8.08 -0.90 -27.50
CA PHE A 96 -7.69 0.48 -27.18
C PHE A 96 -8.59 1.53 -27.86
N ASN A 97 -8.95 1.32 -29.13
CA ASN A 97 -9.88 2.21 -29.81
C ASN A 97 -11.25 2.17 -29.16
N TYR A 98 -11.71 0.98 -28.79
CA TYR A 98 -12.96 0.80 -28.07
C TYR A 98 -12.94 1.47 -26.70
N SER A 99 -11.89 1.32 -25.90
CA SER A 99 -11.77 1.96 -24.58
C SER A 99 -11.87 3.49 -24.64
N LYS A 100 -11.42 4.10 -25.74
CA LYS A 100 -11.59 5.54 -25.98
C LYS A 100 -13.04 5.93 -26.24
N THR A 101 -13.87 5.04 -26.80
CA THR A 101 -15.28 5.31 -27.10
C THR A 101 -16.20 5.15 -25.88
N THR A 102 -15.79 4.39 -24.87
CA THR A 102 -16.61 4.02 -23.72
C THR A 102 -16.54 5.02 -22.55
N ASN A 103 -15.78 6.12 -22.70
CA ASN A 103 -15.64 7.22 -21.75
C ASN A 103 -15.42 6.76 -20.29
N GLY A 104 -14.48 5.82 -20.07
CA GLY A 104 -14.15 5.31 -18.74
C GLY A 104 -15.02 4.16 -18.23
N SER A 105 -15.92 3.61 -19.06
CA SER A 105 -16.68 2.40 -18.73
C SER A 105 -15.97 1.08 -19.09
N PHE A 106 -14.80 1.16 -19.71
CA PHE A 106 -13.99 0.00 -20.06
C PHE A 106 -12.49 0.33 -19.97
N ASP A 107 -11.76 -0.47 -19.21
CA ASP A 107 -10.35 -0.26 -18.88
C ASP A 107 -9.46 -1.34 -19.52
N LEU A 108 -8.25 -0.96 -19.94
CA LEU A 108 -7.18 -1.91 -20.23
C LEU A 108 -6.28 -2.01 -19.00
N VAL A 109 -5.95 -3.23 -18.58
CA VAL A 109 -5.26 -3.52 -17.32
C VAL A 109 -4.31 -4.70 -17.49
N PHE A 110 -3.31 -4.52 -18.34
CA PHE A 110 -2.41 -5.62 -18.74
C PHE A 110 -1.52 -6.09 -17.59
N HIS A 111 -1.38 -7.40 -17.42
CA HIS A 111 -0.16 -7.98 -16.87
C HIS A 111 1.02 -7.49 -17.71
N ALA A 112 2.05 -6.95 -17.08
CA ALA A 112 3.24 -6.55 -17.80
C ALA A 112 4.44 -6.47 -16.86
N GLY A 113 5.55 -7.03 -17.33
CA GLY A 113 6.82 -6.97 -16.64
C GLY A 113 6.91 -7.84 -15.39
N GLU A 114 6.11 -8.90 -15.27
CA GLU A 114 6.31 -9.99 -14.30
C GLU A 114 7.49 -10.87 -14.74
N THR A 115 8.70 -10.33 -14.67
CA THR A 115 9.90 -10.99 -15.19
C THR A 115 11.16 -10.54 -14.46
N ASN A 116 12.09 -11.47 -14.28
CA ASN A 116 13.44 -11.19 -13.77
C ASN A 116 14.48 -11.10 -14.88
N TRP A 117 14.13 -11.49 -16.11
CA TRP A 117 15.09 -11.57 -17.20
C TRP A 117 15.69 -10.19 -17.56
N PRO A 118 16.88 -10.17 -18.18
CA PRO A 118 17.48 -8.96 -18.71
C PRO A 118 16.74 -8.45 -19.96
N GLU A 119 17.00 -7.20 -20.34
CA GLU A 119 16.31 -6.49 -21.44
C GLU A 119 16.45 -7.18 -22.81
N ASN A 120 17.46 -8.02 -22.99
CA ASN A 120 17.72 -8.75 -24.23
C ASN A 120 17.09 -10.16 -24.26
N HIS A 121 16.34 -10.56 -23.23
CA HIS A 121 15.66 -11.85 -23.21
C HIS A 121 14.36 -11.80 -24.01
N LEU A 122 14.34 -12.44 -25.18
CA LEU A 122 13.12 -12.61 -25.97
C LEU A 122 12.24 -13.71 -25.38
N PRO A 123 10.92 -13.49 -25.22
CA PRO A 123 10.00 -14.51 -24.76
C PRO A 123 9.83 -15.56 -25.86
N SER A 124 10.64 -16.62 -25.80
CA SER A 124 10.61 -17.82 -26.65
C SER A 124 10.65 -17.61 -28.18
N ASN A 125 10.60 -18.71 -28.94
CA ASN A 125 10.87 -18.78 -30.38
C ASN A 125 9.71 -18.29 -31.28
N TYR A 126 8.80 -17.47 -30.77
CA TYR A 126 7.55 -17.11 -31.45
C TYR A 126 7.64 -15.89 -32.39
N GLY A 127 8.80 -15.23 -32.45
CA GLY A 127 9.02 -14.11 -33.38
C GLY A 127 8.45 -12.77 -32.89
N ASP A 128 8.27 -12.62 -31.58
CA ASP A 128 7.75 -11.42 -30.91
C ASP A 128 8.52 -10.12 -31.18
N GLY A 129 9.77 -10.22 -31.63
CA GLY A 129 10.57 -9.08 -32.06
C GLY A 129 11.10 -8.17 -30.94
N VAL A 130 10.52 -8.26 -29.74
CA VAL A 130 10.95 -7.54 -28.52
C VAL A 130 10.94 -8.47 -27.30
N SER A 131 11.64 -8.07 -26.23
CA SER A 131 11.74 -8.82 -24.98
C SER A 131 10.49 -8.67 -24.11
N THR A 132 10.28 -9.60 -23.17
CA THR A 132 9.22 -9.51 -22.14
C THR A 132 9.28 -8.17 -21.40
N PHE A 133 10.50 -7.67 -21.23
CA PHE A 133 10.82 -6.42 -20.59
C PHE A 133 10.11 -5.19 -21.21
N GLU A 134 9.83 -5.22 -22.52
CA GLU A 134 9.15 -4.11 -23.21
C GLU A 134 7.62 -4.10 -23.03
N ASN A 135 7.02 -5.16 -22.47
CA ASN A 135 5.56 -5.20 -22.27
C ASN A 135 5.06 -4.04 -21.40
N ILE A 136 5.85 -3.54 -20.45
CA ILE A 136 5.47 -2.35 -19.67
C ILE A 136 5.31 -1.15 -20.60
N TYR A 137 6.27 -0.91 -21.48
CA TYR A 137 6.21 0.19 -22.46
C TYR A 137 4.98 0.06 -23.35
N ASP A 138 4.73 -1.13 -23.90
CA ASP A 138 3.61 -1.39 -24.78
C ASP A 138 2.25 -1.20 -24.08
N ALA A 139 2.14 -1.65 -22.82
CA ALA A 139 0.95 -1.42 -22.00
C ALA A 139 0.68 0.09 -21.78
N LEU A 140 1.75 0.88 -21.55
CA LEU A 140 1.65 2.34 -21.41
C LEU A 140 1.24 3.03 -22.72
N VAL A 141 1.74 2.56 -23.87
CA VAL A 141 1.33 3.04 -25.21
C VAL A 141 -0.14 2.78 -25.47
N LEU A 142 -0.64 1.60 -25.07
CA LEU A 142 -2.05 1.23 -25.15
C LEU A 142 -2.92 1.90 -24.06
N ARG A 143 -2.35 2.83 -23.27
CA ARG A 143 -3.03 3.56 -22.19
C ARG A 143 -3.69 2.64 -21.17
N THR A 144 -2.97 1.60 -20.75
CA THR A 144 -3.37 0.80 -19.59
C THR A 144 -3.62 1.70 -18.38
N ARG A 145 -4.67 1.41 -17.60
CA ARG A 145 -4.98 2.13 -16.37
C ARG A 145 -4.25 1.55 -15.17
N ARG A 146 -3.96 0.25 -15.22
CA ARG A 146 -3.20 -0.47 -14.22
C ARG A 146 -2.23 -1.43 -14.91
N ILE A 147 -1.16 -1.77 -14.22
CA ILE A 147 -0.17 -2.76 -14.66
C ILE A 147 -0.18 -3.90 -13.66
N GLY A 148 -0.48 -5.11 -14.13
CA GLY A 148 -0.35 -6.34 -13.36
C GLY A 148 1.12 -6.65 -13.08
N HIS A 149 1.47 -6.84 -11.80
CA HIS A 149 2.80 -7.10 -11.22
C HIS A 149 3.82 -5.97 -11.38
N GLY A 150 4.26 -5.68 -12.61
CA GLY A 150 5.28 -4.66 -12.87
C GLY A 150 6.62 -4.90 -12.15
N LEU A 151 7.07 -6.14 -11.96
CA LEU A 151 8.33 -6.45 -11.27
C LEU A 151 9.55 -5.79 -11.94
N SER A 152 9.61 -5.85 -13.26
CA SER A 152 10.73 -5.30 -14.04
C SER A 152 10.69 -3.78 -14.20
N LEU A 153 9.62 -3.10 -13.76
CA LEU A 153 9.52 -1.64 -13.78
C LEU A 153 10.65 -0.97 -12.97
N ALA A 154 11.18 -1.63 -11.94
CA ALA A 154 12.31 -1.13 -11.16
C ALA A 154 13.58 -0.90 -11.98
N LYS A 155 13.70 -1.57 -13.13
CA LYS A 155 14.80 -1.37 -14.10
C LYS A 155 14.48 -0.27 -15.12
N ARG A 156 13.31 0.38 -15.02
CA ARG A 156 12.80 1.44 -15.94
C ARG A 156 12.42 2.74 -15.21
N PRO A 157 13.38 3.40 -14.54
CA PRO A 157 13.14 4.69 -13.90
C PRO A 157 12.73 5.80 -14.91
N ASP A 158 13.05 5.64 -16.19
CA ASP A 158 12.61 6.50 -17.29
C ASP A 158 11.08 6.58 -17.43
N MET A 159 10.36 5.55 -16.98
CA MET A 159 8.89 5.48 -17.05
C MET A 159 8.19 6.05 -15.81
N TYR A 160 8.90 6.26 -14.71
CA TYR A 160 8.28 6.59 -13.42
C TYR A 160 7.47 7.88 -13.49
N GLU A 161 8.03 8.91 -14.12
CA GLU A 161 7.37 10.20 -14.23
C GLU A 161 6.08 10.10 -15.06
N TYR A 162 6.12 9.34 -16.16
CA TYR A 162 4.95 9.11 -17.00
C TYR A 162 3.82 8.41 -16.24
N ILE A 163 4.16 7.34 -15.52
CA ILE A 163 3.23 6.53 -14.71
C ILE A 163 2.63 7.38 -13.59
N ARG A 164 3.46 8.13 -12.87
CA ARG A 164 3.05 9.01 -11.77
C ARG A 164 2.13 10.12 -12.27
N GLN A 165 2.48 10.84 -13.33
CA GLN A 165 1.64 11.91 -13.87
C GLN A 165 0.27 11.41 -14.35
N ARG A 166 0.21 10.19 -14.92
CA ARG A 166 -1.03 9.60 -15.40
C ARG A 166 -1.79 8.80 -14.34
N GLN A 167 -1.24 8.70 -13.13
CA GLN A 167 -1.84 7.96 -12.03
C GLN A 167 -2.17 6.51 -12.44
N ILE A 168 -1.21 5.84 -13.10
CA ILE A 168 -1.34 4.43 -13.49
C ILE A 168 -0.89 3.57 -12.31
N ALA A 169 -1.80 2.75 -11.77
CA ALA A 169 -1.49 1.96 -10.59
C ALA A 169 -0.78 0.65 -10.93
N ILE A 170 0.18 0.25 -10.09
CA ILE A 170 0.82 -1.06 -10.19
C ILE A 170 0.11 -2.03 -9.23
N GLU A 171 -0.39 -3.14 -9.74
CA GLU A 171 -0.98 -4.22 -8.96
C GLU A 171 0.14 -5.14 -8.48
N VAL A 172 0.49 -5.03 -7.20
CA VAL A 172 1.62 -5.75 -6.60
C VAL A 172 1.10 -6.96 -5.81
N CYS A 173 1.62 -8.15 -6.11
CA CYS A 173 1.20 -9.41 -5.50
C CYS A 173 2.40 -10.12 -4.83
N PRO A 174 2.82 -9.70 -3.63
CA PRO A 174 4.07 -10.15 -3.00
C PRO A 174 4.13 -11.65 -2.78
N ALA A 175 3.04 -12.29 -2.33
CA ALA A 175 3.04 -13.73 -2.08
C ALA A 175 3.21 -14.51 -3.39
N SER A 176 2.47 -14.12 -4.44
CA SER A 176 2.62 -14.70 -5.78
C SER A 176 4.06 -14.59 -6.27
N ASN A 177 4.64 -13.40 -6.22
CA ASN A 177 5.99 -13.18 -6.72
C ASN A 177 7.06 -13.96 -5.92
N GLN A 178 6.85 -14.23 -4.64
CA GLN A 178 7.73 -15.10 -3.86
C GLN A 178 7.52 -16.58 -4.19
N LEU A 179 6.28 -17.06 -4.26
CA LEU A 179 5.94 -18.46 -4.50
C LEU A 179 6.29 -18.92 -5.92
N LEU A 180 6.14 -18.05 -6.91
CA LEU A 180 6.56 -18.29 -8.29
C LEU A 180 8.08 -18.12 -8.49
N GLY A 181 8.82 -17.75 -7.44
CA GLY A 181 10.28 -17.71 -7.45
C GLY A 181 10.89 -16.45 -8.06
N TYR A 182 10.10 -15.39 -8.30
CA TYR A 182 10.63 -14.11 -8.76
C TYR A 182 11.39 -13.36 -7.66
N VAL A 183 10.92 -13.41 -6.42
CA VAL A 183 11.53 -12.68 -5.30
C VAL A 183 11.70 -13.60 -4.11
N ALA A 184 12.92 -14.12 -3.90
CA ALA A 184 13.21 -15.02 -2.78
C ALA A 184 13.02 -14.34 -1.40
N ASP A 185 13.51 -13.11 -1.27
CA ASP A 185 13.41 -12.30 -0.06
C ASP A 185 12.61 -11.03 -0.36
N LEU A 186 11.41 -10.93 0.23
CA LEU A 186 10.48 -9.83 -0.01
C LEU A 186 11.00 -8.46 0.44
N ARG A 187 12.06 -8.40 1.26
CA ARG A 187 12.75 -7.14 1.56
C ARG A 187 13.38 -6.50 0.32
N ASN A 188 13.65 -7.31 -0.72
CA ASN A 188 14.16 -6.88 -2.01
C ASN A 188 13.06 -6.68 -3.06
N HIS A 189 11.79 -6.81 -2.68
CA HIS A 189 10.68 -6.67 -3.62
C HIS A 189 10.56 -5.20 -4.11
N PRO A 190 10.43 -4.93 -5.42
CA PRO A 190 10.48 -3.56 -5.95
C PRO A 190 9.25 -2.71 -5.62
N GLY A 191 8.13 -3.33 -5.24
CA GLY A 191 6.88 -2.64 -4.89
C GLY A 191 7.04 -1.49 -3.89
N ILE A 192 7.91 -1.61 -2.88
CA ILE A 192 8.16 -0.51 -1.94
C ILE A 192 8.84 0.69 -2.60
N VAL A 193 9.71 0.46 -3.58
CA VAL A 193 10.38 1.54 -4.32
C VAL A 193 9.36 2.35 -5.11
N TYR A 194 8.38 1.69 -5.73
CA TYR A 194 7.30 2.38 -6.45
C TYR A 194 6.48 3.27 -5.52
N HIS A 195 6.05 2.72 -4.39
CA HIS A 195 5.29 3.47 -3.37
C HIS A 195 6.08 4.69 -2.87
N ARG A 196 7.35 4.52 -2.50
CA ARG A 196 8.20 5.63 -2.02
C ARG A 196 8.57 6.63 -3.12
N SER A 197 8.46 6.25 -4.39
CA SER A 197 8.62 7.14 -5.55
C SER A 197 7.33 7.86 -5.94
N GLY A 198 6.24 7.70 -5.17
CA GLY A 198 4.95 8.32 -5.44
C GLY A 198 4.17 7.68 -6.59
N ILE A 199 4.59 6.51 -7.07
CA ILE A 199 3.79 5.70 -8.01
C ILE A 199 2.67 5.03 -7.21
N PRO A 200 1.41 5.15 -7.65
CA PRO A 200 0.32 4.47 -6.96
C PRO A 200 0.47 2.96 -7.07
N ILE A 201 0.39 2.26 -5.95
CA ILE A 201 0.31 0.80 -5.92
C ILE A 201 -0.97 0.33 -5.24
N VAL A 202 -1.42 -0.86 -5.64
CA VAL A 202 -2.48 -1.62 -4.98
C VAL A 202 -1.96 -3.02 -4.67
N LEU A 203 -2.22 -3.52 -3.46
CA LEU A 203 -1.85 -4.90 -3.11
C LEU A 203 -2.95 -5.85 -3.58
N GLY A 204 -2.54 -6.89 -4.31
CA GLY A 204 -3.40 -7.98 -4.80
C GLY A 204 -2.98 -9.33 -4.22
N GLY A 205 -3.93 -10.27 -4.19
CA GLY A 205 -3.68 -11.66 -3.76
C GLY A 205 -3.37 -12.61 -4.91
N ASP A 206 -3.54 -12.15 -6.15
CA ASP A 206 -3.39 -12.95 -7.38
C ASP A 206 -4.25 -14.23 -7.34
N ASP A 207 -3.63 -15.41 -7.20
CA ASP A 207 -4.29 -16.72 -7.12
C ASP A 207 -4.20 -17.36 -5.71
N PRO A 208 -4.75 -16.75 -4.64
CA PRO A 208 -4.54 -17.22 -3.27
C PRO A 208 -4.95 -18.70 -3.09
N GLY A 209 -6.06 -19.10 -3.72
CA GLY A 209 -6.55 -20.48 -3.67
C GLY A 209 -5.60 -21.50 -4.30
N SER A 210 -4.85 -21.11 -5.34
CA SER A 210 -3.81 -21.95 -5.96
C SER A 210 -2.56 -22.04 -5.08
N PHE A 211 -2.28 -20.99 -4.31
CA PHE A 211 -1.15 -20.89 -3.39
C PHE A 211 -1.43 -21.53 -2.01
N GLY A 212 -2.62 -22.09 -1.80
CA GLY A 212 -2.97 -22.80 -0.57
C GLY A 212 -3.32 -21.87 0.60
N TYR A 213 -3.65 -20.61 0.32
CA TYR A 213 -4.18 -19.69 1.32
C TYR A 213 -5.44 -18.99 0.84
N ASN A 214 -6.13 -18.30 1.73
CA ASN A 214 -7.31 -17.53 1.38
C ASN A 214 -7.12 -16.08 1.80
N GLN A 215 -7.91 -15.19 1.19
CA GLN A 215 -7.97 -13.76 1.50
C GLN A 215 -6.69 -12.97 1.18
N LEU A 216 -6.80 -11.64 1.33
CA LEU A 216 -5.76 -10.65 1.01
C LEU A 216 -4.82 -10.35 2.21
N THR A 217 -5.15 -10.89 3.39
CA THR A 217 -4.44 -10.60 4.65
C THR A 217 -2.97 -11.00 4.60
N ILE A 218 -2.64 -12.11 3.94
CA ILE A 218 -1.27 -12.61 3.82
C ILE A 218 -0.40 -11.64 3.01
N ASP A 219 -0.88 -11.16 1.87
CA ASP A 219 -0.15 -10.18 1.06
C ASP A 219 0.07 -8.86 1.82
N PHE A 220 -0.93 -8.38 2.58
CA PHE A 220 -0.77 -7.22 3.45
C PHE A 220 0.25 -7.47 4.57
N TYR A 221 0.21 -8.64 5.21
CA TYR A 221 1.17 -9.01 6.26
C TYR A 221 2.59 -9.05 5.72
N LEU A 222 2.81 -9.78 4.62
CA LEU A 222 4.11 -9.93 3.99
C LEU A 222 4.68 -8.57 3.56
N ALA A 223 3.87 -7.73 2.89
CA ALA A 223 4.28 -6.39 2.51
C ALA A 223 4.61 -5.51 3.73
N THR A 224 3.77 -5.55 4.79
CA THR A 224 3.98 -4.75 6.01
C THR A 224 5.30 -5.08 6.68
N MET A 225 5.54 -6.38 6.88
CA MET A 225 6.72 -6.87 7.58
C MET A 225 8.00 -6.69 6.75
N ALA A 226 7.93 -7.00 5.45
CA ALA A 226 9.11 -6.93 4.59
C ALA A 226 9.51 -5.48 4.26
N TRP A 227 8.55 -4.56 4.16
CA TRP A 227 8.80 -3.19 3.67
C TRP A 227 8.74 -2.12 4.76
N GLY A 228 8.51 -2.50 6.02
CA GLY A 228 8.41 -1.56 7.13
C GLY A 228 7.26 -0.57 6.98
N LEU A 229 6.09 -1.06 6.52
CA LEU A 229 4.94 -0.20 6.28
C LEU A 229 4.32 0.28 7.59
N ASN A 230 3.89 1.54 7.60
CA ASN A 230 3.12 2.10 8.71
C ASN A 230 1.62 2.14 8.39
N LEU A 231 0.80 2.56 9.36
CA LEU A 231 -0.65 2.65 9.18
C LEU A 231 -1.07 3.56 8.02
N ALA A 232 -0.34 4.66 7.77
CA ALA A 232 -0.64 5.56 6.67
C ALA A 232 -0.47 4.86 5.33
N ASP A 233 0.58 4.05 5.18
CA ASP A 233 0.82 3.25 3.99
C ASP A 233 -0.33 2.24 3.77
N LEU A 234 -0.74 1.52 4.81
CA LEU A 234 -1.86 0.57 4.74
C LEU A 234 -3.18 1.25 4.37
N LYS A 235 -3.44 2.43 4.95
CA LYS A 235 -4.60 3.26 4.60
C LYS A 235 -4.54 3.67 3.12
N GLN A 236 -3.37 4.07 2.65
CA GLN A 236 -3.17 4.47 1.25
C GLN A 236 -3.40 3.31 0.29
N PHE A 237 -2.92 2.10 0.60
CA PHE A 237 -3.13 0.92 -0.24
C PHE A 237 -4.60 0.51 -0.31
N ALA A 238 -5.29 0.55 0.84
CA ALA A 238 -6.73 0.30 0.89
C ALA A 238 -7.53 1.38 0.15
N TRP A 239 -7.13 2.65 0.25
CA TRP A 239 -7.74 3.74 -0.52
C TRP A 239 -7.50 3.59 -2.02
N ASN A 240 -6.26 3.29 -2.41
CA ASN A 240 -5.86 3.09 -3.79
C ASN A 240 -6.66 1.96 -4.46
N SER A 241 -6.95 0.87 -3.74
CA SER A 241 -7.70 -0.26 -4.31
C SER A 241 -9.11 0.16 -4.78
N ILE A 242 -9.76 1.11 -4.09
CA ILE A 242 -11.05 1.68 -4.51
C ILE A 242 -10.83 2.71 -5.61
N GLN A 243 -9.88 3.64 -5.43
CA GLN A 243 -9.59 4.73 -6.35
C GLN A 243 -9.28 4.21 -7.77
N TYR A 244 -8.40 3.21 -7.86
CA TYR A 244 -7.91 2.65 -9.12
C TYR A 244 -8.72 1.46 -9.62
N SER A 245 -9.75 1.03 -8.89
CA SER A 245 -10.67 -0.01 -9.37
C SER A 245 -11.34 0.38 -10.70
N SER A 246 -11.81 -0.61 -11.44
CA SER A 246 -12.63 -0.42 -12.64
C SER A 246 -14.13 -0.30 -12.34
N LEU A 247 -14.50 -0.08 -11.07
CA LEU A 247 -15.88 0.15 -10.67
C LEU A 247 -16.45 1.42 -11.32
N PRO A 248 -17.75 1.45 -11.62
CA PRO A 248 -18.44 2.71 -11.96
C PRO A 248 -18.31 3.76 -10.84
N ASP A 249 -18.30 5.05 -11.21
CA ASP A 249 -18.02 6.15 -10.25
C ASP A 249 -19.01 6.21 -9.09
N ASN A 250 -20.29 5.89 -9.32
CA ASN A 250 -21.29 5.80 -8.26
C ASN A 250 -20.97 4.67 -7.26
N ARG A 251 -20.50 3.51 -7.74
CA ARG A 251 -20.06 2.39 -6.91
C ARG A 251 -18.77 2.72 -6.15
N LYS A 252 -17.82 3.46 -6.76
CA LYS A 252 -16.63 3.96 -6.05
C LYS A 252 -17.00 4.90 -4.92
N LYS A 253 -17.91 5.85 -5.16
CA LYS A 253 -18.39 6.80 -4.15
C LYS A 253 -19.02 6.05 -2.96
N GLU A 254 -19.88 5.07 -3.22
CA GLU A 254 -20.42 4.20 -2.18
C GLU A 254 -19.32 3.38 -1.48
N GLY A 255 -18.36 2.88 -2.25
CA GLY A 255 -17.21 2.12 -1.77
C GLY A 255 -16.39 2.90 -0.75
N PHE A 256 -16.04 4.16 -1.06
CA PHE A 256 -15.33 5.04 -0.13
C PHE A 256 -16.12 5.30 1.15
N GLN A 257 -17.42 5.53 1.06
CA GLN A 257 -18.27 5.72 2.25
C GLN A 257 -18.31 4.46 3.13
N LYS A 258 -18.50 3.28 2.53
CA LYS A 258 -18.49 2.01 3.25
C LYS A 258 -17.13 1.72 3.89
N TRP A 259 -16.06 1.94 3.12
CA TRP A 259 -14.69 1.75 3.58
C TRP A 259 -14.34 2.70 4.72
N GLU A 260 -14.66 3.99 4.63
CA GLU A 260 -14.35 4.97 5.68
C GLU A 260 -15.03 4.60 7.00
N ASN A 261 -16.28 4.15 6.94
CA ASN A 261 -16.98 3.63 8.12
C ASN A 261 -16.30 2.41 8.73
N GLN A 262 -15.88 1.43 7.92
CA GLN A 262 -15.16 0.25 8.42
C GLN A 262 -13.77 0.60 8.92
N TRP A 263 -13.08 1.53 8.26
CA TRP A 263 -11.76 2.01 8.66
C TRP A 263 -11.82 2.67 10.03
N ASN A 264 -12.78 3.57 10.27
CA ASN A 264 -12.92 4.23 11.57
C ASN A 264 -13.21 3.21 12.70
N LEU A 265 -14.10 2.24 12.47
CA LEU A 265 -14.34 1.14 13.41
C LEU A 265 -13.09 0.30 13.67
N PHE A 266 -12.28 0.09 12.65
CA PHE A 266 -10.99 -0.60 12.77
C PHE A 266 -9.98 0.20 13.59
N ILE A 267 -9.88 1.52 13.39
CA ILE A 267 -9.02 2.40 14.19
C ILE A 267 -9.46 2.37 15.66
N ASP A 268 -10.75 2.55 15.92
CA ASP A 268 -11.28 2.59 17.29
C ASP A 268 -11.07 1.25 18.00
N SER A 269 -11.36 0.13 17.34
CA SER A 269 -11.17 -1.20 17.92
C SER A 269 -9.69 -1.52 18.14
N SER A 270 -8.81 -1.17 17.19
CA SER A 270 -7.36 -1.33 17.34
C SER A 270 -6.80 -0.49 18.48
N TYR A 271 -7.30 0.75 18.65
CA TYR A 271 -6.91 1.61 19.75
C TYR A 271 -7.32 1.03 21.10
N ILE A 272 -8.58 0.59 21.24
CA ILE A 272 -9.07 -0.06 22.47
C ILE A 272 -8.26 -1.31 22.79
N LEU A 273 -7.99 -2.15 21.79
CA LEU A 273 -7.18 -3.35 21.96
C LEU A 273 -5.77 -3.00 22.43
N ALA A 274 -5.11 -2.01 21.82
CA ALA A 274 -3.78 -1.56 22.21
C ALA A 274 -3.75 -1.02 23.65
N CYS A 275 -4.73 -0.21 24.05
CA CYS A 275 -4.78 0.35 25.40
C CYS A 275 -5.07 -0.69 26.49
N ASN A 276 -5.69 -1.82 26.12
CA ASN A 276 -5.98 -2.92 27.04
C ASN A 276 -4.84 -3.94 27.14
N GLN A 277 -3.79 -3.82 26.31
CA GLN A 277 -2.62 -4.67 26.44
C GLN A 277 -1.86 -4.35 27.73
N THR A 278 -1.38 -5.41 28.38
CA THR A 278 -0.48 -5.32 29.54
C THR A 278 0.86 -5.91 29.18
N PHE A 279 1.91 -5.10 29.32
CA PHE A 279 3.27 -5.50 29.02
C PHE A 279 3.98 -5.83 30.33
N SER A 280 4.19 -7.12 30.59
CA SER A 280 4.93 -7.61 31.77
C SER A 280 6.40 -7.83 31.42
N ASN A 281 7.31 -7.59 32.37
CA ASN A 281 8.76 -7.81 32.21
C ASN A 281 9.44 -6.94 31.13
N VAL A 282 8.84 -5.81 30.76
CA VAL A 282 9.50 -4.83 29.89
C VAL A 282 10.43 -3.96 30.73
N ILE A 283 11.68 -3.86 30.32
CA ILE A 283 12.66 -2.95 30.91
C ILE A 283 12.76 -1.74 29.98
N MET A 284 12.23 -0.61 30.43
CA MET A 284 12.41 0.65 29.72
C MET A 284 13.86 1.11 29.82
N ASN A 285 14.44 1.48 28.69
CA ASN A 285 15.77 2.04 28.60
C ASN A 285 15.75 3.25 27.67
N ILE A 286 16.23 4.40 28.16
CA ILE A 286 16.38 5.62 27.35
C ILE A 286 17.85 5.69 26.96
N SER A 287 18.14 5.56 25.67
CA SER A 287 19.50 5.46 25.16
C SER A 287 20.07 6.79 24.66
N ASP A 288 19.22 7.70 24.15
CA ASP A 288 19.67 8.96 23.57
C ASP A 288 18.60 10.05 23.62
N ILE A 289 19.01 11.31 23.42
CA ILE A 289 18.12 12.48 23.31
C ILE A 289 18.54 13.39 22.14
N LEU A 290 17.58 13.95 21.41
CA LEU A 290 17.85 14.92 20.35
C LEU A 290 16.78 16.03 20.28
N PRO A 291 17.16 17.32 20.25
CA PRO A 291 18.48 17.85 20.55
C PRO A 291 18.87 17.69 22.04
N THR A 292 20.18 17.72 22.33
CA THR A 292 20.73 17.66 23.70
C THR A 292 20.76 19.02 24.42
N TYR A 293 20.43 20.11 23.69
CA TYR A 293 20.39 21.46 24.21
C TYR A 293 19.37 22.33 23.46
N GLY A 294 18.98 23.45 24.07
CA GLY A 294 18.08 24.41 23.43
C GLY A 294 17.70 25.58 24.34
N PRO A 295 16.84 26.49 23.84
CA PRO A 295 16.64 27.80 24.44
C PRO A 295 15.89 27.68 25.77
N TYR A 296 16.30 28.47 26.77
CA TYR A 296 15.58 28.50 28.06
C TYR A 296 14.23 29.22 27.99
N ASN A 297 14.09 30.16 27.06
CA ASN A 297 12.92 31.05 26.93
C ASN A 297 11.91 30.59 25.86
N GLN A 298 12.14 29.44 25.22
CA GLN A 298 11.26 28.87 24.21
C GLN A 298 11.15 27.36 24.40
N SER A 299 9.92 26.84 24.31
CA SER A 299 9.68 25.40 24.31
C SER A 299 10.00 24.83 22.93
N ILE A 300 10.81 23.77 22.91
CA ILE A 300 11.10 22.98 21.71
C ILE A 300 10.81 21.51 22.00
N ASN A 301 10.52 20.73 20.97
CA ASN A 301 10.38 19.29 21.13
C ASN A 301 11.77 18.65 21.12
N ILE A 302 12.07 17.86 22.15
CA ILE A 302 13.16 16.89 22.10
C ILE A 302 12.58 15.49 21.91
N THR A 303 13.28 14.64 21.18
CA THR A 303 12.98 13.22 21.04
C THR A 303 13.88 12.44 21.98
N LEU A 304 13.27 11.62 22.83
CA LEU A 304 13.95 10.59 23.60
C LEU A 304 13.93 9.31 22.78
N PHE A 305 15.10 8.71 22.57
CA PHE A 305 15.25 7.43 21.89
C PHE A 305 15.51 6.34 22.92
N GLY A 306 14.95 5.16 22.68
CA GLY A 306 15.11 4.05 23.62
C GLY A 306 14.41 2.78 23.19
N SER A 307 14.13 1.93 24.17
CA SER A 307 13.38 0.69 24.04
C SER A 307 12.47 0.47 25.23
N GLY A 308 11.45 -0.36 25.08
CA GLY A 308 10.50 -0.68 26.15
C GLY A 308 9.42 0.40 26.33
N PHE A 309 9.21 1.27 25.34
CA PHE A 309 8.22 2.34 25.42
C PHE A 309 6.77 1.84 25.25
N GLU A 310 6.56 0.56 24.94
CA GLU A 310 5.23 -0.08 24.91
C GLU A 310 4.46 0.10 26.24
N ILE A 311 5.14 0.22 27.38
CA ILE A 311 4.49 0.48 28.69
C ILE A 311 3.81 1.85 28.75
N ALA A 312 4.20 2.77 27.86
CA ALA A 312 3.67 4.12 27.75
C ALA A 312 2.40 4.20 26.87
N ILE A 313 2.04 3.11 26.18
CA ILE A 313 0.87 3.06 25.29
C ILE A 313 -0.41 3.40 26.07
N CYS A 314 -1.11 4.44 25.60
CA CYS A 314 -2.32 4.99 26.21
C CYS A 314 -2.17 5.42 27.69
N LYS A 315 -0.94 5.70 28.14
CA LYS A 315 -0.67 6.23 29.48
C LYS A 315 -0.35 7.72 29.42
N ASN A 316 -0.49 8.38 30.57
CA ASN A 316 0.02 9.73 30.72
C ASN A 316 1.55 9.68 30.86
N ILE A 317 2.24 10.48 30.06
CA ILE A 317 3.70 10.57 30.05
C ILE A 317 4.05 11.96 30.55
N ILE A 318 4.87 12.03 31.60
CA ILE A 318 5.39 13.29 32.11
C ILE A 318 6.90 13.29 31.89
N CYS A 319 7.40 14.24 31.12
CA CYS A 319 8.84 14.45 30.94
C CYS A 319 9.34 15.44 31.98
N LYS A 320 10.33 15.01 32.78
CA LYS A 320 10.97 15.83 33.81
C LYS A 320 12.31 16.35 33.31
N PHE A 321 12.51 17.65 33.51
CA PHE A 321 13.75 18.37 33.24
C PHE A 321 14.23 18.96 34.57
N GLY A 322 14.96 18.16 35.34
CA GLY A 322 15.16 18.41 36.78
C GLY A 322 13.81 18.49 37.50
N GLU A 323 13.54 19.62 38.15
CA GLU A 323 12.30 19.86 38.92
C GLU A 323 11.09 20.26 38.05
N LYS A 324 11.30 20.54 36.75
CA LYS A 324 10.22 21.01 35.86
C LYS A 324 9.60 19.86 35.09
N GLU A 325 8.29 19.94 34.87
CA GLU A 325 7.51 18.88 34.23
C GLU A 325 6.79 19.39 32.98
N THR A 326 6.65 18.51 31.99
CA THR A 326 5.93 18.74 30.74
C THR A 326 5.23 17.47 30.30
N ASN A 327 4.17 17.57 29.50
CA ASN A 327 3.47 16.39 29.00
C ASN A 327 4.21 15.83 27.79
N GLY A 328 4.66 14.57 27.92
CA GLY A 328 5.27 13.82 26.85
C GLY A 328 4.25 13.25 25.87
N ILE A 329 4.73 12.93 24.67
CA ILE A 329 3.93 12.39 23.57
C ILE A 329 4.58 11.07 23.14
N PHE A 330 3.88 9.96 23.34
CA PHE A 330 4.26 8.68 22.76
C PHE A 330 4.18 8.75 21.23
N ILE A 331 5.28 8.44 20.56
CA ILE A 331 5.35 8.35 19.10
C ILE A 331 5.30 6.88 18.69
N ASP A 332 6.27 6.09 19.15
CA ASP A 332 6.37 4.65 18.89
C ASP A 332 7.14 3.89 19.99
N LEU A 333 7.47 2.63 19.69
CA LEU A 333 8.15 1.72 20.62
C LEU A 333 9.57 2.15 21.01
N ASN A 334 10.15 3.10 20.28
CA ASN A 334 11.51 3.58 20.43
C ASN A 334 11.61 5.11 20.59
N GLU A 335 10.53 5.87 20.37
CA GLU A 335 10.51 7.33 20.42
C GLU A 335 9.40 7.91 21.31
N ILE A 336 9.80 8.84 22.19
CA ILE A 336 8.90 9.71 22.97
C ILE A 336 9.32 11.17 22.74
N ILE A 337 8.37 12.03 22.40
CA ILE A 337 8.62 13.47 22.32
C ILE A 337 8.34 14.13 23.67
N CYS A 338 9.30 14.91 24.14
CA CYS A 338 9.21 15.73 25.34
C CYS A 338 9.37 17.21 24.98
N PRO A 339 8.29 18.02 25.05
CA PRO A 339 8.41 19.47 24.93
C PRO A 339 9.24 20.03 26.10
N THR A 340 10.18 20.94 25.85
CA THR A 340 11.00 21.53 26.92
C THR A 340 10.21 22.58 27.71
N PRO A 341 10.38 22.67 29.04
CA PRO A 341 9.75 23.71 29.84
C PRO A 341 10.46 25.06 29.65
N LEU A 342 9.70 26.14 29.81
CA LEU A 342 10.28 27.48 29.91
C LEU A 342 11.00 27.64 31.25
N THR A 343 12.18 28.26 31.25
CA THR A 343 12.96 28.55 32.45
C THR A 343 13.39 30.02 32.49
N ASN A 344 13.87 30.49 33.65
CA ASN A 344 14.31 31.88 33.83
C ASN A 344 15.84 31.97 34.03
N ASN A 345 16.55 30.83 33.99
CA ASN A 345 17.98 30.75 34.28
C ASN A 345 18.75 30.50 32.98
N ASP A 346 19.74 31.37 32.72
CA ASP A 346 20.43 31.51 31.44
C ASP A 346 21.25 30.28 31.01
N ILE A 347 21.70 29.43 31.94
CA ILE A 347 22.49 28.22 31.63
C ILE A 347 22.28 27.18 32.75
N SER A 348 21.54 26.11 32.47
CA SER A 348 21.42 24.97 33.38
C SER A 348 21.51 23.65 32.62
N ILE A 349 22.31 22.74 33.13
CA ILE A 349 22.31 21.34 32.73
C ILE A 349 21.39 20.62 33.72
N VAL A 350 20.37 19.96 33.22
CA VAL A 350 19.38 19.25 34.05
C VAL A 350 19.27 17.79 33.61
N PRO A 351 19.10 16.85 34.56
CA PRO A 351 18.81 15.47 34.19
C PRO A 351 17.42 15.37 33.56
N ILE A 352 17.26 14.43 32.62
CA ILE A 352 15.96 14.08 32.06
C ILE A 352 15.48 12.76 32.65
N SER A 353 14.21 12.70 33.02
CA SER A 353 13.53 11.44 33.31
C SER A 353 12.10 11.46 32.79
N ILE A 354 11.50 10.29 32.69
CA ILE A 354 10.10 10.14 32.28
C ILE A 354 9.33 9.54 33.44
N VAL A 355 8.11 10.03 33.69
CA VAL A 355 7.17 9.40 34.63
C VAL A 355 6.00 8.82 33.86
N ILE A 356 5.73 7.53 34.07
CA ILE A 356 4.59 6.80 33.48
C ILE A 356 3.92 6.03 34.62
N ASN A 357 2.60 6.21 34.79
CA ASN A 357 1.83 5.56 35.87
C ASN A 357 2.43 5.74 37.28
N ASN A 358 3.01 6.90 37.58
CA ASN A 358 3.69 7.23 38.83
C ASN A 358 5.03 6.47 39.06
N GLU A 359 5.54 5.74 38.08
CA GLU A 359 6.90 5.19 38.10
C GLU A 359 7.85 6.11 37.36
N ILE A 360 9.03 6.35 37.93
CA ILE A 360 10.07 7.22 37.38
C ILE A 360 11.10 6.36 36.64
N PHE A 361 11.34 6.70 35.38
CA PHE A 361 12.35 6.09 34.52
C PHE A 361 13.46 7.12 34.30
N GLU A 362 14.57 6.91 34.99
CA GLU A 362 15.77 7.74 34.87
C GLU A 362 16.44 7.49 33.52
N SER A 363 16.73 8.57 32.76
CA SER A 363 17.46 8.41 31.49
C SER A 363 18.97 8.29 31.68
N GLY A 364 19.52 8.83 32.78
CA GLY A 364 20.97 9.03 32.91
C GLY A 364 21.55 10.09 31.96
N LEU A 365 20.70 10.75 31.18
CA LEU A 365 21.05 11.77 30.19
C LEU A 365 20.71 13.16 30.73
N ASN A 366 21.38 14.18 30.18
CA ASN A 366 21.20 15.56 30.60
C ASN A 366 20.85 16.45 29.41
N TYR A 367 19.97 17.42 29.65
CA TYR A 367 19.64 18.47 28.71
C TYR A 367 20.22 19.81 29.15
N LYS A 368 20.76 20.56 28.20
CA LYS A 368 21.37 21.87 28.47
C LYS A 368 20.48 23.01 27.96
N PHE A 369 20.01 23.84 28.88
CA PHE A 369 19.41 25.12 28.53
C PHE A 369 20.48 26.14 28.16
N VAL A 370 20.26 26.86 27.07
CA VAL A 370 21.13 27.93 26.55
C VAL A 370 20.32 29.19 26.23
N SER A 371 21.00 30.33 26.13
CA SER A 371 20.35 31.63 25.89
C SER A 371 19.85 31.85 24.47
N SER A 372 20.42 31.15 23.49
CA SER A 372 19.97 31.17 22.10
C SER A 372 20.40 29.90 21.37
N LEU A 373 19.56 29.43 20.45
CA LEU A 373 19.95 28.44 19.45
C LEU A 373 20.75 29.16 18.36
N ILE A 374 22.02 28.79 18.21
CA ILE A 374 22.71 29.03 16.93
C ILE A 374 22.35 27.82 16.07
N ILE A 375 21.37 27.98 15.18
CA ILE A 375 21.13 27.02 14.11
C ILE A 375 22.19 27.31 13.05
N ILE A 376 23.15 26.41 12.88
CA ILE A 376 24.07 26.45 11.74
C ILE A 376 23.44 25.57 10.67
N ASP A 377 22.57 26.16 9.84
CA ASP A 377 22.26 25.60 8.53
C ASP A 377 23.29 26.17 7.55
N ASP A 378 23.95 25.29 6.79
CA ASP A 378 24.83 25.57 5.65
C ASP A 378 25.43 27.00 5.59
N GLU A 379 26.54 27.20 6.30
CA GLU A 379 27.47 28.34 6.19
C GLU A 379 26.88 29.77 6.21
N THR A 380 25.62 29.97 6.61
CA THR A 380 25.02 31.32 6.66
C THR A 380 24.27 31.59 7.97
N LEU A 381 24.71 32.63 8.68
CA LEU A 381 24.04 33.16 9.87
C LEU A 381 22.75 33.88 9.46
N THR A 382 21.60 33.23 9.65
CA THR A 382 20.30 33.92 9.65
C THR A 382 19.50 33.61 10.91
N THR A 383 19.17 34.66 11.66
CA THR A 383 18.16 34.62 12.73
C THR A 383 16.77 34.61 12.11
N THR A 384 16.10 33.46 12.09
CA THR A 384 14.69 33.38 11.66
C THR A 384 13.79 32.93 12.82
N THR A 385 12.76 33.72 13.06
CA THR A 385 11.61 33.37 13.91
C THR A 385 10.76 32.33 13.17
N PRO A 386 10.41 31.18 13.78
CA PRO A 386 9.57 30.18 13.10
C PRO A 386 8.16 30.73 12.89
N SER A 387 7.78 30.96 11.63
CA SER A 387 6.40 31.26 11.27
C SER A 387 5.57 29.98 11.31
N LYS A 388 4.41 30.04 11.98
CA LYS A 388 3.35 29.03 11.94
C LYS A 388 2.91 28.77 10.50
N SER A 389 3.35 27.67 9.91
CA SER A 389 2.53 26.82 9.04
C SER A 389 3.37 25.66 8.57
N ASP A 390 3.27 24.52 9.27
CA ASP A 390 3.22 23.21 8.64
C ASP A 390 2.62 22.24 9.65
N LYS A 391 1.36 21.88 9.42
CA LYS A 391 0.72 20.77 10.13
C LYS A 391 1.31 19.49 9.56
N PHE A 392 2.42 19.04 10.13
CA PHE A 392 2.85 17.65 9.97
C PHE A 392 1.77 16.75 10.57
N VAL A 393 1.11 16.00 9.71
CA VAL A 393 0.20 14.93 10.13
C VAL A 393 1.07 13.79 10.63
N ILE A 394 1.33 13.78 11.95
CA ILE A 394 1.96 12.66 12.66
C ILE A 394 0.95 11.52 12.66
N VAL A 395 1.04 10.60 11.69
CA VAL A 395 0.21 9.39 11.65
C VAL A 395 0.85 8.34 12.56
N ASN A 396 0.28 8.22 13.75
CA ASN A 396 0.50 7.22 14.80
C ASN A 396 1.02 5.84 14.34
N GLN A 397 2.20 5.45 14.85
CA GLN A 397 2.65 4.05 14.95
C GLN A 397 1.87 3.24 16.02
N LYS A 398 0.96 3.87 16.80
CA LYS A 398 0.07 3.23 17.79
C LYS A 398 -0.75 2.05 17.25
N LEU A 399 -0.94 1.94 15.94
CA LEU A 399 -1.72 0.85 15.35
C LEU A 399 -0.90 -0.37 14.92
N ILE A 400 0.42 -0.27 14.79
CA ILE A 400 1.24 -1.34 14.21
C ILE A 400 1.34 -2.55 15.15
N ALA A 401 1.54 -2.34 16.46
CA ALA A 401 1.57 -3.42 17.44
C ALA A 401 0.19 -4.10 17.59
N GLY A 402 -0.90 -3.33 17.53
CA GLY A 402 -2.27 -3.86 17.53
C GLY A 402 -2.61 -4.62 16.24
N LEU A 403 -2.19 -4.11 15.07
CA LEU A 403 -2.31 -4.78 13.78
C LEU A 403 -1.52 -6.08 13.72
N LEU A 404 -0.30 -6.11 14.25
CA LEU A 404 0.53 -7.31 14.29
C LEU A 404 -0.15 -8.44 15.08
N ILE A 405 -0.73 -8.11 16.24
CA ILE A 405 -1.49 -9.07 17.05
C ILE A 405 -2.76 -9.52 16.30
N LEU A 406 -3.50 -8.58 15.69
CA LEU A 406 -4.70 -8.90 14.89
C LEU A 406 -4.38 -9.76 13.66
N LEU A 407 -3.32 -9.43 12.93
CA LEU A 407 -2.84 -10.19 11.76
C LEU A 407 -2.39 -11.60 12.17
N LEU A 408 -1.71 -11.75 13.31
CA LEU A 408 -1.35 -13.06 13.85
C LEU A 408 -2.57 -13.87 14.29
N THR A 409 -3.61 -13.25 14.85
CA THR A 409 -4.84 -13.94 15.24
C THR A 409 -5.74 -14.37 14.08
N PHE A 410 -5.54 -13.84 12.86
CA PHE A 410 -6.26 -14.27 11.66
C PHE A 410 -5.47 -15.30 10.82
N ILE A 411 -4.19 -15.52 11.12
CA ILE A 411 -3.32 -16.51 10.46
C ILE A 411 -3.37 -17.88 11.18
N LEU A 412 -3.79 -17.90 12.46
CA LEU A 412 -4.10 -19.10 13.25
C LEU A 412 -5.61 -19.35 13.25
#